data_AF-A0A3B0S578-F1
#
_entry.id   AF-A0A3B0S578-F1
#
_cell.length_a   1.000
_cell.length_b   1.000
_cell.length_c   1.000
_cell.angle_alpha   90.00
_cell.angle_beta   90.00
_cell.angle_gamma   90.00
#
_symmetry.space_group_name_H-M   'P 1'
#
loop_
_entity.id
_entity.type
_entity.pdbx_description
1 polymer ?
#
loop_
_entity_poly.entity_id
_entity_poly.type
_entity_poly.pdbx_seq_one_letter_code
_entity_poly.pdbx_strand_id
1 'polypeptide(L)'
;MKINQAGLDLIKKYEGFRSRAYRDVVGVWTIGYGHTSMAGLPRVTSGLKISRQQGESILARDVEKFSRQIRPLIRVKLNDNQFSALVSFAYNVGVGGFKRSSVLQRVNAGMFDAVPNRLSLWVKAGGKTLKGLVRRRAAEGELFLAGRIQSKVKSSQPVKPVPGKPAYKSTTNLAAILSAISGLISAFMAGAGDHVGSLFIIISALVIIVATLWIVRERWIKMQSEGV
;
A
#
# COMPACT_ATOMS: atom_id res chain seq x y z
N MET A 1 13.41 16.66 -7.51
CA MET A 1 12.20 15.80 -7.50
C MET A 1 11.21 16.37 -8.49
N LYS A 2 11.03 15.74 -9.63
CA LYS A 2 9.96 16.05 -10.59
C LYS A 2 9.33 14.76 -11.05
N ILE A 3 8.09 14.82 -11.53
CA ILE A 3 7.53 13.66 -12.20
C ILE A 3 8.26 13.44 -13.53
N ASN A 4 8.50 12.18 -13.88
CA ASN A 4 9.09 11.78 -15.16
C ASN A 4 8.10 11.00 -16.03
N GLN A 5 8.54 10.66 -17.24
CA GLN A 5 7.70 9.99 -18.22
C GLN A 5 7.20 8.61 -17.72
N ALA A 6 8.07 7.84 -17.05
CA ALA A 6 7.68 6.55 -16.48
C ALA A 6 6.54 6.68 -15.45
N GLY A 7 6.54 7.74 -14.63
CA GLY A 7 5.43 8.07 -13.73
C GLY A 7 4.13 8.39 -14.47
N LEU A 8 4.21 9.23 -15.49
CA LEU A 8 3.04 9.60 -16.30
C LEU A 8 2.44 8.39 -17.00
N ASP A 9 3.27 7.55 -17.60
CA ASP A 9 2.83 6.35 -18.31
C ASP A 9 2.22 5.32 -17.36
N LEU A 10 2.77 5.19 -16.14
CA LEU A 10 2.20 4.36 -15.09
C LEU A 10 0.78 4.82 -14.72
N ILE A 11 0.57 6.12 -14.52
CA ILE A 11 -0.76 6.68 -14.23
C ILE A 11 -1.70 6.43 -15.41
N LYS A 12 -1.29 6.75 -16.64
CA LYS A 12 -2.09 6.51 -17.85
C LYS A 12 -2.54 5.05 -17.97
N LYS A 13 -1.63 4.10 -17.68
CA LYS A 13 -1.89 2.66 -17.76
C LYS A 13 -2.98 2.21 -16.79
N TYR A 14 -2.98 2.70 -15.55
CA TYR A 14 -3.92 2.24 -14.53
C TYR A 14 -5.22 3.04 -14.45
N GLU A 15 -5.22 4.32 -14.81
CA GLU A 15 -6.45 5.11 -14.89
C GLU A 15 -7.24 4.77 -16.17
N GLY A 16 -6.53 4.53 -17.27
CA GLY A 16 -7.14 4.35 -18.58
C GLY A 16 -7.70 5.66 -19.16
N PHE A 17 -7.90 5.70 -20.48
CA PHE A 17 -8.41 6.88 -21.17
C PHE A 17 -9.89 6.74 -21.51
N ARG A 18 -10.69 7.76 -21.16
CA ARG A 18 -12.09 7.91 -21.58
C ARG A 18 -12.27 9.20 -22.37
N SER A 19 -12.57 9.08 -23.66
CA SER A 19 -12.76 10.21 -24.57
C SER A 19 -14.06 10.97 -24.37
N ARG A 20 -15.03 10.42 -23.63
CA ARG A 20 -16.33 11.02 -23.34
C ARG A 20 -16.54 11.12 -21.84
N ALA A 21 -17.14 12.21 -21.39
CA ALA A 21 -17.51 12.37 -19.98
C ALA A 21 -18.50 11.28 -19.56
N TYR A 22 -18.28 10.71 -18.38
CA TYR A 22 -19.13 9.70 -17.76
C TYR A 22 -19.33 10.03 -16.28
N ARG A 23 -20.36 9.46 -15.65
CA ARG A 23 -20.50 9.51 -14.20
C ARG A 23 -19.78 8.32 -13.58
N ASP A 24 -18.93 8.59 -12.61
CA ASP A 24 -18.31 7.54 -11.81
C ASP A 24 -19.32 6.88 -10.84
N VAL A 25 -18.84 5.94 -10.02
CA VAL A 25 -19.68 5.19 -9.07
C VAL A 25 -20.31 6.07 -7.97
N VAL A 26 -19.81 7.28 -7.76
CA VAL A 26 -20.36 8.26 -6.80
C VAL A 26 -21.12 9.39 -7.50
N GLY A 27 -21.34 9.29 -8.81
CA GLY A 27 -22.15 10.22 -9.60
C GLY A 27 -21.42 11.47 -10.10
N VAL A 28 -20.09 11.54 -9.96
CA VAL A 28 -19.28 12.70 -10.37
C VAL A 28 -18.89 12.59 -11.85
N TRP A 29 -19.08 13.68 -12.59
CA TRP A 29 -18.66 13.78 -13.98
C TRP A 29 -17.13 13.71 -14.10
N THR A 30 -16.66 12.70 -14.83
CA THR A 30 -15.24 12.35 -15.00
C THR A 30 -14.91 12.17 -16.48
N ILE A 31 -13.71 12.57 -16.91
CA ILE A 31 -13.25 12.44 -18.30
C ILE A 31 -11.72 12.18 -18.37
N GLY A 32 -11.25 11.66 -19.51
CA GLY A 32 -9.82 11.46 -19.76
C GLY A 32 -9.25 10.39 -18.86
N TYR A 33 -8.24 10.75 -18.07
CA TYR A 33 -7.54 9.88 -17.12
C TYR A 33 -7.99 10.16 -15.67
N GLY A 34 -9.30 10.31 -15.46
CA GLY A 34 -9.87 10.57 -14.13
C GLY A 34 -10.03 12.05 -13.75
N HIS A 35 -10.03 12.97 -14.72
CA HIS A 35 -10.20 14.40 -14.47
C HIS A 35 -11.65 14.73 -14.09
N THR A 36 -11.83 15.58 -13.07
CA THR A 36 -13.13 16.10 -12.64
C THR A 36 -13.08 17.62 -12.56
N SER A 37 -14.25 18.29 -12.60
CA SER A 37 -14.33 19.76 -12.46
C SER A 37 -13.72 20.31 -11.16
N MET A 38 -13.59 19.47 -10.12
CA MET A 38 -12.93 19.85 -8.86
C MET A 38 -11.40 19.95 -9.01
N ALA A 39 -10.83 19.25 -9.99
CA ALA A 39 -9.41 19.34 -10.30
C ALA A 39 -9.06 20.67 -11.00
N GLY A 40 -10.01 21.27 -11.72
CA GLY A 40 -9.88 22.57 -12.35
C GLY A 40 -10.57 22.60 -13.72
N LEU A 41 -9.98 23.32 -14.66
CA LEU A 41 -10.44 23.34 -16.05
C LEU A 41 -9.87 22.14 -16.85
N PRO A 42 -10.66 21.56 -17.77
CA PRO A 42 -12.02 21.97 -18.16
C PRO A 42 -13.11 21.53 -17.16
N ARG A 43 -14.20 22.31 -17.07
CA ARG A 43 -15.41 21.84 -16.39
C ARG A 43 -15.96 20.63 -17.14
N VAL A 44 -16.06 19.50 -16.46
CA VAL A 44 -16.60 18.25 -16.98
C VAL A 44 -18.11 18.27 -16.82
N THR A 45 -18.81 18.22 -17.95
CA THR A 45 -20.27 18.19 -18.04
C THR A 45 -20.70 17.09 -19.00
N SER A 46 -22.00 16.76 -18.98
CA SER A 46 -22.58 15.81 -19.92
C SER A 46 -22.27 16.21 -21.37
N GLY A 47 -21.93 15.23 -22.20
CA GLY A 47 -21.65 15.44 -23.63
C GLY A 47 -20.23 15.93 -23.96
N LEU A 48 -19.43 16.33 -22.96
CA LEU A 48 -18.03 16.72 -23.20
C LEU A 48 -17.24 15.55 -23.81
N LYS A 49 -16.48 15.85 -24.87
CA LYS A 49 -15.56 14.91 -25.51
C LYS A 49 -14.19 15.53 -25.64
N ILE A 50 -13.15 14.69 -25.54
CA ILE A 50 -11.77 15.10 -25.71
C ILE A 50 -10.99 14.10 -26.55
N SER A 51 -9.99 14.59 -27.29
CA SER A 51 -8.99 13.76 -27.92
C SER A 51 -8.04 13.16 -26.87
N ARG A 52 -7.28 12.12 -27.25
CA ARG A 52 -6.25 11.55 -26.38
C ARG A 52 -5.22 12.60 -25.98
N GLN A 53 -4.76 13.40 -26.94
CA GLN A 53 -3.80 14.49 -26.70
C GLN A 53 -4.34 15.51 -25.69
N GLN A 54 -5.59 15.94 -25.82
CA GLN A 54 -6.24 16.81 -24.84
C GLN A 54 -6.30 16.16 -23.46
N GLY A 55 -6.64 14.86 -23.39
CA GLY A 55 -6.63 14.08 -22.15
C GLY A 55 -5.25 14.01 -21.50
N GLU A 56 -4.19 13.88 -22.29
CA GLU A 56 -2.81 13.88 -21.79
C GLU A 56 -2.37 15.26 -21.29
N SER A 57 -2.76 16.32 -21.98
CA SER A 57 -2.52 17.69 -21.50
C SER A 57 -3.27 17.99 -20.20
N ILE A 58 -4.49 17.49 -20.05
CA ILE A 58 -5.26 17.58 -18.80
C ILE A 58 -4.56 16.80 -17.69
N LEU A 59 -4.20 15.53 -17.96
CA LEU A 59 -3.50 14.69 -16.99
C LEU A 59 -2.20 15.34 -16.51
N ALA A 60 -1.39 15.90 -17.41
CA ALA A 60 -0.14 16.56 -17.03
C ALA A 60 -0.37 17.70 -16.03
N ARG A 61 -1.42 18.51 -16.21
CA ARG A 61 -1.79 19.58 -15.27
C ARG A 61 -2.27 19.05 -13.93
N ASP A 62 -3.13 18.04 -13.95
CA ASP A 62 -3.66 17.43 -12.73
C ASP A 62 -2.53 16.81 -11.90
N VAL A 63 -1.66 16.06 -12.57
CA VAL A 63 -0.51 15.40 -11.94
C VAL A 63 0.48 16.41 -11.37
N GLU A 64 0.70 17.53 -12.03
CA GLU A 64 1.50 18.63 -11.49
C GLU A 64 0.84 19.26 -10.24
N LYS A 65 -0.50 19.41 -10.22
CA LYS A 65 -1.25 19.85 -9.04
C LYS A 65 -1.06 18.87 -7.86
N PHE A 66 -1.21 17.57 -8.10
CA PHE A 66 -0.94 16.53 -7.09
C PHE A 66 0.52 16.58 -6.62
N SER A 67 1.47 16.72 -7.55
CA SER A 67 2.90 16.82 -7.26
C SER A 67 3.19 17.98 -6.31
N ARG A 68 2.60 19.16 -6.54
CA ARG A 68 2.73 20.32 -5.64
C ARG A 68 2.14 20.07 -4.26
N GLN A 69 1.03 19.35 -4.17
CA GLN A 69 0.37 19.06 -2.88
C GLN A 69 1.14 18.05 -2.04
N ILE A 70 1.75 17.02 -2.64
CA ILE A 70 2.47 16.00 -1.87
C ILE A 70 3.93 16.34 -1.58
N ARG A 71 4.57 17.15 -2.44
CA ARG A 71 5.96 17.57 -2.29
C ARG A 71 6.31 18.10 -0.89
N PRO A 72 5.55 19.01 -0.26
CA PRO A 72 5.87 19.51 1.08
C PRO A 72 5.70 18.46 2.20
N LEU A 73 5.01 17.35 1.93
CA LEU A 73 4.85 16.26 2.89
C LEU A 73 6.09 15.35 2.96
N ILE A 74 6.92 15.38 1.91
CA ILE A 74 8.12 14.57 1.76
C ILE A 74 9.32 15.35 2.33
N ARG A 75 9.94 14.81 3.37
CA ARG A 75 11.01 15.46 4.15
C ARG A 75 12.41 15.06 3.73
N VAL A 76 12.52 14.14 2.77
CA VAL A 76 13.80 13.58 2.29
C VAL A 76 13.97 13.86 0.80
N LYS A 77 15.22 13.90 0.33
CA LYS A 77 15.52 14.02 -1.10
C LYS A 77 15.25 12.69 -1.80
N LEU A 78 14.36 12.72 -2.78
CA LEU A 78 14.08 11.57 -3.65
C LEU A 78 14.64 11.80 -5.06
N ASN A 79 14.93 10.71 -5.76
CA ASN A 79 15.12 10.77 -7.21
C ASN A 79 13.76 10.88 -7.93
N ASP A 80 13.79 11.13 -9.24
CA ASP A 80 12.57 11.37 -10.01
C ASP A 80 11.69 10.11 -10.15
N ASN A 81 12.27 8.90 -10.16
CA ASN A 81 11.51 7.65 -10.18
C ASN A 81 10.74 7.44 -8.87
N GLN A 82 11.40 7.61 -7.73
CA GLN A 82 10.79 7.53 -6.40
C GLN A 82 9.67 8.55 -6.25
N PHE A 83 9.91 9.81 -6.60
CA PHE A 83 8.88 10.83 -6.56
C PHE A 83 7.71 10.50 -7.47
N SER A 84 7.97 10.05 -8.70
CA SER A 84 6.96 9.66 -9.68
C SER A 84 6.06 8.51 -9.20
N ALA A 85 6.64 7.49 -8.56
CA ALA A 85 5.87 6.40 -7.96
C ALA A 85 4.93 6.89 -6.84
N LEU A 86 5.41 7.80 -5.99
CA LEU A 86 4.60 8.40 -4.93
C LEU A 86 3.49 9.30 -5.48
N VAL A 87 3.74 10.01 -6.58
CA VAL A 87 2.70 10.78 -7.28
C VAL A 87 1.63 9.85 -7.87
N SER A 88 2.02 8.74 -8.53
CA SER A 88 1.05 7.74 -9.03
C SER A 88 0.19 7.16 -7.90
N PHE A 89 0.82 6.84 -6.78
CA PHE A 89 0.12 6.34 -5.60
C PHE A 89 -0.86 7.38 -5.05
N ALA A 90 -0.41 8.63 -4.86
CA ALA A 90 -1.24 9.71 -4.36
C ALA A 90 -2.39 10.10 -5.31
N TYR A 91 -2.20 9.99 -6.62
CA TYR A 91 -3.26 10.18 -7.60
C TYR A 91 -4.39 9.16 -7.40
N ASN A 92 -4.05 7.92 -7.05
CA ASN A 92 -5.03 6.86 -6.82
C ASN A 92 -5.77 6.97 -5.48
N VAL A 93 -5.03 7.24 -4.39
CA VAL A 93 -5.59 7.20 -3.03
C VAL A 93 -5.98 8.59 -2.50
N GLY A 94 -5.74 9.62 -3.30
CA GLY A 94 -5.89 11.03 -2.93
C GLY A 94 -4.78 11.52 -1.98
N VAL A 95 -4.61 12.84 -1.91
CA VAL A 95 -3.60 13.47 -1.04
C VAL A 95 -3.85 13.17 0.44
N GLY A 96 -5.11 13.10 0.86
CA GLY A 96 -5.47 12.74 2.23
C GLY A 96 -5.05 11.31 2.59
N GLY A 97 -5.27 10.35 1.69
CA GLY A 97 -4.83 8.97 1.86
C GLY A 97 -3.29 8.86 1.90
N PHE A 98 -2.62 9.56 0.99
CA PHE A 98 -1.16 9.64 0.96
C PHE A 98 -0.58 10.20 2.27
N LYS A 99 -1.12 11.33 2.75
CA LYS A 99 -0.65 12.02 3.97
C LYS A 99 -0.68 11.13 5.21
N ARG A 100 -1.69 10.26 5.34
CA ARG A 100 -1.85 9.35 6.48
C ARG A 100 -1.22 7.97 6.27
N SER A 101 -0.59 7.74 5.11
CA SER A 101 -0.10 6.42 4.76
C SER A 101 1.18 6.04 5.51
N SER A 102 1.30 4.76 5.84
CA SER A 102 2.57 4.17 6.28
C SER A 102 3.65 4.21 5.19
N VAL A 103 3.26 4.40 3.92
CA VAL A 103 4.19 4.65 2.80
C VAL A 103 4.96 5.95 3.04
N LEU A 104 4.26 7.08 3.25
CA LEU A 104 4.89 8.37 3.52
C LEU A 104 5.75 8.34 4.79
N GLN A 105 5.27 7.66 5.84
CA GLN A 105 6.05 7.46 7.08
C GLN A 105 7.39 6.78 6.80
N ARG A 106 7.42 5.68 6.02
CA ARG A 106 8.66 4.97 5.68
C ARG A 106 9.56 5.78 4.76
N VAL A 107 8.99 6.52 3.81
CA VAL A 107 9.75 7.45 2.95
C VAL A 107 10.46 8.50 3.81
N ASN A 108 9.74 9.17 4.70
CA ASN A 108 10.32 10.22 5.55
C ASN A 108 11.30 9.69 6.60
N ALA A 109 11.21 8.41 6.96
CA ALA A 109 12.19 7.72 7.79
C ALA A 109 13.42 7.20 7.00
N GLY A 110 13.50 7.46 5.69
CA GLY A 110 14.58 6.96 4.83
C GLY A 110 14.55 5.44 4.59
N MET A 111 13.48 4.75 5.03
CA MET A 111 13.33 3.29 4.93
C MET A 111 12.78 2.90 3.55
N PHE A 112 13.54 3.22 2.50
CA PHE A 112 13.11 3.07 1.11
C PHE A 112 12.84 1.62 0.70
N ASP A 113 13.59 0.65 1.23
CA ASP A 113 13.36 -0.78 0.96
C ASP A 113 12.02 -1.29 1.51
N ALA A 114 11.48 -0.63 2.53
CA ALA A 114 10.19 -1.00 3.11
C ALA A 114 9.00 -0.43 2.32
N VAL A 115 9.22 0.49 1.38
CA VAL A 115 8.14 1.21 0.67
C VAL A 115 7.24 0.27 -0.16
N PRO A 116 7.76 -0.66 -0.99
CA PRO A 116 6.92 -1.60 -1.73
C PRO A 116 5.97 -2.42 -0.83
N ASN A 117 6.47 -2.87 0.32
CA ASN A 117 5.66 -3.60 1.30
C ASN A 117 4.58 -2.73 1.96
N ARG A 118 4.78 -1.40 2.03
CA ARG A 118 3.72 -0.49 2.49
C ARG A 118 2.72 -0.18 1.40
N LEU A 119 3.15 -0.10 0.13
CA LEU A 119 2.26 0.05 -1.01
C LEU A 119 1.29 -1.14 -1.13
N SER A 120 1.76 -2.38 -0.89
CA SER A 120 0.93 -3.58 -0.97
C SER A 120 -0.23 -3.64 0.04
N LEU A 121 -0.23 -2.79 1.06
CA LEU A 121 -1.36 -2.65 1.99
C LEU A 121 -2.54 -1.90 1.37
N TRP A 122 -2.32 -1.12 0.31
CA TRP A 122 -3.29 -0.28 -0.38
C TRP A 122 -3.89 -0.97 -1.61
N VAL A 123 -4.40 -2.18 -1.39
CA VAL A 123 -4.95 -3.06 -2.45
C VAL A 123 -6.43 -3.39 -2.26
N LYS A 124 -7.08 -2.81 -1.26
CA LYS A 124 -8.48 -3.10 -0.92
C LYS A 124 -9.40 -1.93 -1.30
N ALA A 125 -10.60 -2.26 -1.76
CA ALA A 125 -11.73 -1.34 -1.87
C ALA A 125 -13.02 -2.07 -1.50
N GLY A 126 -13.93 -1.42 -0.76
CA GLY A 126 -15.14 -2.07 -0.25
C GLY A 126 -14.85 -3.34 0.58
N GLY A 127 -13.75 -3.35 1.34
CA GLY A 127 -13.31 -4.49 2.15
C GLY A 127 -12.63 -5.64 1.37
N LYS A 128 -12.67 -5.63 0.03
CA LYS A 128 -12.15 -6.72 -0.80
C LYS A 128 -10.82 -6.34 -1.45
N THR A 129 -9.89 -7.29 -1.54
CA THR A 129 -8.65 -7.13 -2.30
C THR A 129 -8.93 -7.12 -3.80
N LEU A 130 -8.45 -6.10 -4.50
CA LEU A 130 -8.63 -5.94 -5.94
C LEU A 130 -7.34 -6.29 -6.68
N LYS A 131 -7.39 -7.28 -7.58
CA LYS A 131 -6.25 -7.70 -8.42
C LYS A 131 -5.62 -6.54 -9.20
N GLY A 132 -6.44 -5.58 -9.66
CA GLY A 132 -5.97 -4.38 -10.34
C GLY A 132 -5.08 -3.51 -9.45
N LEU A 133 -5.47 -3.29 -8.19
CA LEU A 133 -4.67 -2.54 -7.23
C LEU A 133 -3.39 -3.28 -6.85
N VAL A 134 -3.44 -4.61 -6.68
CA VAL A 134 -2.23 -5.42 -6.42
C VAL A 134 -1.18 -5.18 -7.51
N ARG A 135 -1.57 -5.29 -8.78
CA ARG A 135 -0.66 -5.03 -9.92
C ARG A 135 -0.17 -3.60 -9.94
N ARG A 136 -1.02 -2.63 -9.62
CA ARG A 136 -0.65 -1.20 -9.56
C ARG A 136 0.40 -0.94 -8.49
N ARG A 137 0.17 -1.43 -7.27
CA ARG A 137 1.09 -1.25 -6.14
C ARG A 137 2.44 -1.91 -6.39
N ALA A 138 2.46 -3.08 -7.05
CA ALA A 138 3.69 -3.73 -7.46
C ALA A 138 4.49 -2.87 -8.45
N ALA A 139 3.86 -2.38 -9.52
CA ALA A 139 4.52 -1.55 -10.53
C ALA A 139 4.98 -0.19 -9.97
N GLU A 140 4.23 0.42 -9.05
CA GLU A 140 4.67 1.61 -8.32
C GLU A 140 5.88 1.32 -7.44
N GLY A 141 5.92 0.17 -6.76
CA GLY A 141 7.07 -0.28 -5.98
C GLY A 141 8.31 -0.53 -6.83
N GLU A 142 8.14 -1.18 -7.98
CA GLU A 142 9.21 -1.40 -8.96
C GLU A 142 9.78 -0.07 -9.46
N LEU A 143 8.93 0.87 -9.88
CA LEU A 143 9.37 2.20 -10.30
C LEU A 143 10.11 2.92 -9.16
N PHE A 144 9.60 2.84 -7.94
CA PHE A 144 10.24 3.46 -6.78
C PHE A 144 11.67 2.92 -6.54
N LEU A 145 11.87 1.62 -6.75
CA LEU A 145 13.18 0.99 -6.59
C LEU A 145 14.10 1.18 -7.81
N ALA A 146 13.56 1.31 -9.02
CA ALA A 146 14.33 1.42 -10.27
C ALA A 146 15.25 2.66 -10.32
N GLY A 147 14.95 3.71 -9.56
CA GLY A 147 15.82 4.90 -9.44
C GLY A 147 17.08 4.69 -8.59
N ARG A 148 17.25 3.51 -7.98
CA ARG A 148 18.50 3.10 -7.35
C ARG A 148 19.45 2.62 -8.43
N ILE A 149 20.08 3.55 -9.16
CA ILE A 149 21.23 3.20 -9.99
C ILE A 149 22.27 2.54 -9.06
N GLN A 150 22.56 1.27 -9.35
CA GLN A 150 23.82 0.57 -9.13
C GLN A 150 24.83 1.33 -8.26
N SER A 151 24.77 1.14 -6.94
CA SER A 151 26.02 0.90 -6.23
C SER A 151 26.58 -0.40 -6.79
N LYS A 152 27.33 -0.27 -7.89
CA LYS A 152 28.05 -1.36 -8.52
C LYS A 152 28.78 -2.11 -7.42
N VAL A 153 28.43 -3.38 -7.28
CA VAL A 153 29.36 -4.49 -7.03
C VAL A 153 30.82 -4.00 -7.14
N LYS A 154 31.45 -3.71 -6.00
CA LYS A 154 32.89 -3.82 -5.80
C LYS A 154 33.05 -4.98 -4.82
N SER A 155 33.24 -6.19 -5.35
CA SER A 155 33.78 -7.29 -4.56
C SER A 155 35.30 -7.13 -4.43
N SER A 156 35.85 -7.81 -3.43
CA SER A 156 37.28 -8.03 -3.09
C SER A 156 37.96 -7.03 -2.13
N GLN A 157 37.76 -7.29 -0.83
CA GLN A 157 38.91 -7.71 -0.02
C GLN A 157 38.57 -9.04 0.66
N PRO A 158 39.54 -9.98 0.80
CA PRO A 158 39.30 -11.22 1.51
C PRO A 158 39.22 -10.89 3.01
N VAL A 159 38.01 -10.88 3.55
CA VAL A 159 37.83 -10.81 5.00
C VAL A 159 38.30 -12.16 5.55
N LYS A 160 39.39 -12.14 6.33
CA LYS A 160 39.85 -13.32 7.08
C LYS A 160 38.67 -13.87 7.90
N PRO A 161 38.45 -15.20 7.93
CA PRO A 161 37.32 -15.77 8.65
C PRO A 161 37.42 -15.42 10.14
N VAL A 162 36.53 -14.55 10.60
CA VAL A 162 36.27 -14.36 12.02
C VAL A 162 35.50 -15.60 12.48
N PRO A 163 35.89 -16.27 13.58
CA PRO A 163 35.19 -17.45 14.08
C PRO A 163 33.70 -17.14 14.26
N GLY A 164 32.87 -17.84 13.50
CA GLY A 164 31.42 -17.67 13.53
C GLY A 164 30.88 -18.04 14.90
N LYS A 165 30.14 -17.11 15.53
CA LYS A 165 29.18 -17.49 16.56
C LYS A 165 28.17 -18.45 15.93
N PRO A 166 27.76 -19.53 16.63
CA PRO A 166 26.97 -20.58 16.02
C PRO A 166 25.64 -20.04 15.49
N ALA A 167 25.22 -20.59 14.36
CA ALA A 167 23.97 -20.29 13.68
C ALA A 167 22.79 -20.36 14.66
N TYR A 168 22.07 -19.23 14.79
CA TYR A 168 20.78 -19.20 15.49
C TYR A 168 19.77 -20.00 14.66
N LYS A 169 19.63 -21.29 14.99
CA LYS A 169 18.53 -22.11 14.51
C LYS A 169 17.26 -21.56 15.16
N SER A 170 16.43 -20.91 14.37
CA SER A 170 15.07 -20.51 14.76
C SER A 170 14.20 -21.77 14.85
N THR A 171 14.39 -22.56 15.90
CA THR A 171 13.36 -23.46 16.41
C THR A 171 12.42 -22.61 17.25
N THR A 172 11.31 -22.20 16.66
CA THR A 172 10.17 -21.64 17.38
C THR A 172 9.67 -22.69 18.38
N ASN A 173 10.16 -22.62 19.61
CA ASN A 173 9.65 -23.41 20.73
C ASN A 173 8.24 -22.90 21.05
N LEU A 174 7.22 -23.65 20.60
CA LEU A 174 5.80 -23.43 20.96
C LEU A 174 5.59 -23.31 22.48
N ALA A 175 6.47 -23.91 23.29
CA ALA A 175 6.42 -23.87 24.75
C ALA A 175 6.60 -22.45 25.34
N ALA A 176 7.39 -21.58 24.70
CA ALA A 176 7.64 -20.22 25.22
C ALA A 176 6.44 -19.27 25.03
N ILE A 177 5.63 -19.50 23.99
CA ILE A 177 4.39 -18.76 23.75
C ILE A 177 3.29 -19.24 24.72
N LEU A 178 3.28 -20.53 25.08
CA LEU A 178 2.36 -21.09 26.08
C LEU A 178 2.64 -20.60 27.51
N SER A 179 3.90 -20.36 27.88
CA SER A 179 4.24 -19.77 29.18
C SER A 179 3.85 -18.30 29.33
N ALA A 180 3.80 -17.54 28.23
CA ALA A 180 3.31 -16.15 28.26
C ALA A 180 1.79 -16.05 28.40
N ILE A 181 1.04 -17.08 27.99
CA ILE A 181 -0.41 -17.17 28.17
C ILE A 181 -0.76 -17.59 29.61
N SER A 182 0.08 -18.40 30.26
CA SER A 182 -0.11 -18.80 31.66
C SER A 182 -0.03 -17.63 32.66
N GLY A 183 0.85 -16.65 32.41
CA GLY A 183 1.00 -15.48 33.29
C GLY A 183 -0.19 -14.51 33.28
N LEU A 184 -0.97 -14.51 32.19
CA LEU A 184 -2.15 -13.66 32.05
C LEU A 184 -3.38 -14.23 32.76
N ILE A 185 -3.40 -15.54 33.04
CA ILE A 185 -4.50 -16.20 33.78
C ILE A 185 -4.28 -16.07 35.30
N SER A 186 -3.03 -16.14 35.77
CA SER A 186 -2.73 -16.04 37.21
C SER A 186 -2.93 -14.64 37.80
N ALA A 187 -2.87 -13.58 36.98
CA ALA A 187 -3.15 -12.21 37.43
C ALA A 187 -4.66 -11.86 37.48
N PHE A 188 -5.54 -12.73 36.97
CA PHE A 188 -6.98 -12.47 36.90
C PHE A 188 -7.82 -13.27 37.91
N MET A 189 -7.20 -14.16 38.71
CA MET A 189 -7.90 -14.88 39.78
C MET A 189 -7.92 -14.12 41.12
N ALA A 190 -7.39 -12.89 41.16
CA ALA A 190 -7.42 -12.04 42.35
C ALA A 190 -8.55 -10.99 42.35
N GLY A 191 -9.42 -10.98 41.34
CA GLY A 191 -10.50 -9.99 41.18
C GLY A 191 -11.87 -10.64 41.04
N ALA A 192 -12.30 -11.41 42.05
CA ALA A 192 -13.68 -11.89 42.14
C ALA A 192 -14.61 -10.70 42.45
N GLY A 193 -15.52 -10.36 41.53
CA GLY A 193 -16.55 -9.36 41.80
C GLY A 193 -17.55 -9.08 40.67
N ASP A 194 -17.14 -9.05 39.40
CA ASP A 194 -17.99 -8.44 38.35
C ASP A 194 -18.34 -9.41 37.22
N HIS A 195 -19.62 -9.80 37.12
CA HIS A 195 -20.20 -10.63 36.05
C HIS A 195 -19.97 -10.08 34.63
N VAL A 196 -19.63 -8.79 34.51
CA VAL A 196 -19.32 -8.10 33.24
C VAL A 196 -17.96 -8.54 32.69
N GLY A 197 -16.96 -8.77 33.54
CA GLY A 197 -15.62 -9.21 33.13
C GLY A 197 -15.62 -10.60 32.49
N SER A 198 -16.45 -11.50 33.03
CA SER A 198 -16.64 -12.85 32.52
C SER A 198 -17.20 -12.86 31.09
N LEU A 199 -18.13 -11.94 30.80
CA LEU A 199 -18.74 -11.82 29.48
C LEU A 199 -17.73 -11.34 28.43
N PHE A 200 -16.87 -10.37 28.79
CA PHE A 200 -15.80 -9.87 27.92
C PHE A 200 -14.80 -10.97 27.56
N ILE A 201 -14.45 -11.85 28.51
CA ILE A 201 -13.55 -12.98 28.25
C ILE A 201 -14.17 -13.99 27.29
N ILE A 202 -15.45 -14.33 27.49
CA ILE A 202 -16.18 -15.24 26.60
C ILE A 202 -16.25 -14.66 25.19
N ILE A 203 -16.56 -13.37 25.05
CA ILE A 203 -16.60 -12.68 23.75
C ILE A 203 -15.21 -12.67 23.10
N SER A 204 -14.15 -12.41 23.87
CA SER A 204 -12.76 -12.41 23.38
C SER A 204 -12.35 -13.78 22.86
N ALA A 205 -12.66 -14.83 23.61
CA ALA A 205 -12.40 -16.22 23.21
C ALA A 205 -13.18 -16.60 21.95
N LEU A 206 -14.46 -16.19 21.86
CA LEU A 206 -15.31 -16.43 20.69
C LEU A 206 -14.75 -15.76 19.42
N VAL A 207 -14.26 -14.52 19.54
CA VAL A 207 -13.64 -13.78 18.42
C VAL A 207 -12.39 -14.49 17.90
N ILE A 208 -11.56 -15.01 18.81
CA ILE A 208 -10.35 -15.76 18.43
C ILE A 208 -10.73 -17.07 17.73
N ILE A 209 -11.71 -17.81 18.26
CA ILE A 209 -12.20 -19.06 17.65
C ILE A 209 -12.74 -18.79 16.24
N VAL A 210 -13.59 -17.78 16.06
CA VAL A 210 -14.13 -17.41 14.74
C VAL A 210 -13.02 -17.01 13.76
N ALA A 211 -12.03 -16.24 14.21
CA ALA A 211 -10.89 -15.84 13.38
C ALA A 211 -10.06 -17.06 12.94
N THR A 212 -9.82 -18.02 13.85
CA THR A 212 -9.08 -19.25 13.50
C THR A 212 -9.86 -20.14 12.53
N LEU A 213 -11.17 -20.34 12.73
CA LEU A 213 -12.03 -21.09 11.80
C LEU A 213 -12.09 -20.45 10.42
N TRP A 214 -12.13 -19.11 10.35
CA TRP A 214 -12.10 -18.37 9.09
C TRP A 214 -10.78 -18.57 8.32
N ILE A 215 -9.64 -18.52 9.02
CA ILE A 215 -8.31 -18.78 8.44
C ILE A 215 -8.21 -20.23 7.91
N VAL A 216 -8.70 -21.21 8.68
CA VAL A 216 -8.70 -22.62 8.27
C VAL A 216 -9.58 -22.83 7.04
N ARG A 217 -10.77 -22.21 7.00
CA ARG A 217 -11.67 -22.27 5.85
C ARG A 217 -11.07 -21.66 4.58
N GLU A 218 -10.47 -20.47 4.67
CA GLU A 218 -9.78 -19.81 3.55
C GLU A 218 -8.65 -20.70 3.01
N ARG A 219 -7.89 -21.32 3.91
CA ARG A 219 -6.81 -22.24 3.52
C ARG A 219 -7.32 -23.52 2.85
N TRP A 220 -8.45 -24.07 3.33
CA TRP A 220 -9.09 -25.23 2.73
C TRP A 220 -9.67 -24.94 1.33
N ILE A 221 -10.34 -23.78 1.16
CA ILE A 221 -10.83 -23.33 -0.15
C ILE A 221 -9.66 -23.14 -1.12
N LYS A 222 -8.55 -22.57 -0.65
CA LYS A 222 -7.34 -22.41 -1.46
C LYS A 222 -6.76 -23.75 -1.91
N MET A 223 -6.71 -24.75 -1.02
CA MET A 223 -6.26 -26.11 -1.36
C MET A 223 -7.15 -26.80 -2.40
N GLN A 224 -8.48 -26.63 -2.32
CA GLN A 224 -9.41 -27.15 -3.34
C GLN A 224 -9.24 -26.45 -4.71
N SER A 225 -8.85 -25.17 -4.71
CA SER A 225 -8.68 -24.39 -5.95
C SER A 225 -7.33 -24.60 -6.65
N GLU A 226 -6.32 -25.10 -5.93
CA GLU A 226 -4.95 -25.26 -6.44
C GLU A 226 -4.63 -26.69 -6.92
N GLY A 227 -5.59 -27.63 -6.89
CA GLY A 227 -5.50 -28.94 -7.56
C GLY A 227 -4.24 -29.73 -7.24
N VAL A 228 -4.25 -30.49 -6.13
CA VAL A 228 -3.54 -31.77 -6.05
C VAL A 228 -4.51 -32.86 -6.49
#